data_AF-A0A851LQC5-F1
#
_entry.id   AF-A0A851LQC5-F1
#
_cell.length_a   1.000
_cell.length_b   1.000
_cell.length_c   1.000
_cell.angle_alpha   90.00
_cell.angle_beta   90.00
_cell.angle_gamma   90.00
#
_symmetry.space_group_name_H-M   'P 1'
#
loop_
_entity.id
_entity.type
_entity.pdbx_description
1 polymer ?
#
loop_
_entity_poly.entity_id
_entity_poly.type
_entity_poly.pdbx_seq_one_letter_code
_entity_poly.pdbx_strand_id
1 'polypeptide(L)'
;APQGPDSNGYLTGRNNANGVDLNRNFPDLNTFMYYSGEISGPNHHIPLPDNWKSQVEPETLAVIQWISSYNFVLSANLHGGAVVANYPYDKSQDQRFRSHRRTVNTPTPDDKLFQKLAKTYSYAHGWMHRGWNCGDYFADGITNGASWYSLSKGMQDFNYLYTNCFEITLELSCNKFPPEEDLERQWMANREALVAFIEEVHQGIKGMVSDENNNGIAGAVISVQGISHDITSGDMGDYFRLLLPGTYTVTASAEGYQPQTVTTTVGPAAPSLVHFQLKQNVVRKPPERKASGTRTNNKALQKKVVPRATHRGTQR
;
A
#
# COMPACT_ATOMS: atom_id res chain seq x y z
N ALA A 1 -10.08 14.26 36.41
CA ALA A 1 -10.51 15.65 36.14
C ALA A 1 -11.69 15.61 35.17
N PRO A 2 -12.64 16.55 35.22
CA PRO A 2 -13.59 16.71 34.11
C PRO A 2 -12.78 17.00 32.84
N GLN A 3 -13.07 16.27 31.76
CA GLN A 3 -12.49 16.53 30.44
C GLN A 3 -13.53 17.31 29.64
N GLY A 4 -13.09 18.31 28.90
CA GLY A 4 -13.97 19.16 28.09
C GLY A 4 -13.21 20.28 27.37
N PRO A 5 -13.88 21.03 26.49
CA PRO A 5 -13.25 22.05 25.64
C PRO A 5 -12.45 23.10 26.43
N ASP A 6 -12.94 23.51 27.61
CA ASP A 6 -12.29 24.56 28.43
C ASP A 6 -11.21 24.04 29.40
N SER A 7 -10.93 22.73 29.42
CA SER A 7 -10.13 22.09 30.50
C SER A 7 -9.06 21.11 30.02
N ASN A 8 -9.11 20.69 28.75
CA ASN A 8 -8.09 19.82 28.15
C ASN A 8 -6.90 20.63 27.63
N GLY A 9 -5.68 20.26 28.02
CA GLY A 9 -4.48 20.75 27.35
C GLY A 9 -4.38 20.19 25.92
N TYR A 10 -3.66 20.86 25.03
CA TYR A 10 -3.58 20.57 23.57
C TYR A 10 -3.15 19.14 23.18
N LEU A 11 -2.64 18.35 24.14
CA LEU A 11 -2.22 16.94 23.97
C LEU A 11 -2.95 15.97 24.92
N THR A 12 -3.86 16.45 25.78
CA THR A 12 -4.65 15.62 26.70
C THR A 12 -5.55 14.69 25.88
N GLY A 13 -5.43 13.39 26.10
CA GLY A 13 -6.20 12.39 25.34
C GLY A 13 -5.73 12.13 23.90
N ARG A 14 -4.59 12.70 23.47
CA ARG A 14 -4.03 12.44 22.12
C ARG A 14 -3.56 11.00 21.94
N ASN A 15 -2.86 10.49 22.94
CA ASN A 15 -2.21 9.19 22.89
C ASN A 15 -3.19 8.10 23.38
N ASN A 16 -2.93 6.83 23.03
CA ASN A 16 -3.74 5.71 23.51
C ASN A 16 -3.57 5.47 25.02
N ALA A 17 -4.23 4.44 25.56
CA ALA A 17 -4.21 4.11 26.99
C ALA A 17 -2.79 3.82 27.54
N ASN A 18 -1.85 3.38 26.71
CA ASN A 18 -0.45 3.15 27.08
C ASN A 18 0.43 4.41 26.94
N GLY A 19 -0.14 5.55 26.55
CA GLY A 19 0.58 6.80 26.35
C GLY A 19 1.34 6.86 25.01
N VAL A 20 1.02 6.00 24.04
CA VAL A 20 1.64 5.97 22.70
C VAL A 20 0.84 6.80 21.69
N ASP A 21 1.54 7.59 20.87
CA ASP A 21 0.94 8.30 19.72
C ASP A 21 0.75 7.30 18.58
N LEU A 22 -0.50 6.95 18.25
CA LEU A 22 -0.82 5.95 17.23
C LEU A 22 -0.37 6.36 15.83
N ASN A 23 -0.36 7.67 15.52
CA ASN A 23 0.20 8.19 14.27
C ASN A 23 1.73 8.38 14.35
N ARG A 24 2.39 7.69 15.28
CA ARG A 24 3.83 7.42 15.35
C ARG A 24 4.12 5.93 15.62
N ASN A 25 3.13 5.04 15.47
CA ASN A 25 3.26 3.63 15.87
C ASN A 25 3.45 2.65 14.70
N PHE A 26 2.96 2.97 13.49
CA PHE A 26 3.05 2.10 12.31
C PHE A 26 4.50 1.77 11.89
N PRO A 27 4.78 0.65 11.21
CA PRO A 27 6.10 0.37 10.64
C PRO A 27 6.60 1.48 9.70
N ASP A 28 7.89 1.83 9.78
CA ASP A 28 8.50 2.92 9.00
C ASP A 28 8.98 2.42 7.63
N LEU A 29 8.05 2.31 6.67
CA LEU A 29 8.33 1.77 5.35
C LEU A 29 9.08 2.77 4.44
N ASN A 30 8.92 4.08 4.68
CA ASN A 30 9.67 5.13 3.97
C ASN A 30 11.18 4.91 4.09
N THR A 31 11.66 4.50 5.28
CA THR A 31 13.07 4.21 5.52
C THR A 31 13.59 3.13 4.57
N PHE A 32 12.85 2.02 4.42
CA PHE A 32 13.24 0.94 3.51
C PHE A 32 13.30 1.44 2.06
N MET A 33 12.26 2.16 1.60
CA MET A 33 12.19 2.71 0.25
C MET A 33 13.34 3.71 -0.04
N TYR A 34 13.64 4.63 0.89
CA TYR A 34 14.71 5.61 0.71
C TYR A 34 16.11 4.97 0.71
N TYR A 35 16.31 3.87 1.45
CA TYR A 35 17.62 3.20 1.55
C TYR A 35 17.85 2.07 0.54
N SER A 36 16.81 1.42 0.02
CA SER A 36 16.97 0.40 -1.03
C SER A 36 17.50 0.98 -2.34
N GLY A 37 17.35 2.29 -2.53
CA GLY A 37 17.52 2.97 -3.81
C GLY A 37 16.39 2.62 -4.77
N GLU A 38 16.08 3.53 -5.69
CA GLU A 38 15.02 3.37 -6.71
C GLU A 38 15.34 2.30 -7.78
N ILE A 39 16.38 1.48 -7.56
CA ILE A 39 17.04 0.67 -8.59
C ILE A 39 16.86 -0.85 -8.36
N SER A 40 16.43 -1.30 -7.18
CA SER A 40 16.22 -2.74 -6.91
C SER A 40 15.21 -3.14 -5.82
N GLY A 41 14.61 -2.19 -5.09
CA GLY A 41 13.59 -2.48 -4.08
C GLY A 41 12.17 -2.62 -4.65
N PRO A 42 11.23 -3.27 -3.93
CA PRO A 42 9.82 -3.23 -4.29
C PRO A 42 9.27 -1.80 -4.16
N ASN A 43 8.56 -1.32 -5.19
CA ASN A 43 7.96 0.02 -5.23
C ASN A 43 6.53 0.08 -4.61
N HIS A 44 6.02 -1.08 -4.19
CA HIS A 44 4.70 -1.31 -3.63
C HIS A 44 4.77 -2.46 -2.62
N HIS A 45 3.81 -2.55 -1.69
CA HIS A 45 3.65 -3.71 -0.78
C HIS A 45 4.94 -4.09 -0.03
N ILE A 46 5.66 -3.10 0.51
CA ILE A 46 6.94 -3.31 1.20
C ILE A 46 6.72 -4.23 2.41
N PRO A 47 7.44 -5.36 2.53
CA PRO A 47 7.17 -6.35 3.57
C PRO A 47 7.44 -5.82 4.98
N LEU A 48 6.59 -6.22 5.92
CA LEU A 48 6.76 -5.89 7.35
C LEU A 48 7.82 -6.79 7.99
N PRO A 49 8.58 -6.32 9.00
CA PRO A 49 9.50 -7.16 9.76
C PRO A 49 8.75 -8.25 10.54
N ASP A 50 9.30 -9.47 10.63
CA ASP A 50 8.62 -10.65 11.21
C ASP A 50 7.96 -10.41 12.57
N ASN A 51 8.59 -9.58 13.42
CA ASN A 51 8.13 -9.26 14.77
C ASN A 51 7.25 -8.00 14.86
N TRP A 52 6.75 -7.45 13.75
CA TRP A 52 5.95 -6.20 13.73
C TRP A 52 4.75 -6.25 14.69
N LYS A 53 4.08 -7.40 14.81
CA LYS A 53 2.91 -7.60 15.70
C LYS A 53 3.21 -7.37 17.18
N SER A 54 4.49 -7.44 17.58
CA SER A 54 4.98 -7.18 18.94
C SER A 54 5.60 -5.79 19.12
N GLN A 55 5.59 -4.96 18.07
CA GLN A 55 6.14 -3.59 18.06
C GLN A 55 5.07 -2.51 17.94
N VAL A 56 3.81 -2.91 17.78
CA VAL A 56 2.67 -2.01 17.59
C VAL A 56 1.65 -2.14 18.73
N GLU A 57 0.94 -1.05 18.98
CA GLU A 57 -0.17 -0.98 19.92
C GLU A 57 -1.40 -1.77 19.41
N PRO A 58 -2.32 -2.20 20.29
CA PRO A 58 -3.48 -2.99 19.88
C PRO A 58 -4.37 -2.29 18.85
N GLU A 59 -4.50 -0.96 18.91
CA GLU A 59 -5.25 -0.19 17.92
C GLU A 59 -4.57 -0.22 16.54
N THR A 60 -3.26 0.01 16.49
CA THR A 60 -2.47 -0.07 15.26
C THR A 60 -2.42 -1.50 14.70
N LEU A 61 -2.33 -2.51 15.56
CA LEU A 61 -2.42 -3.92 15.17
C LEU A 61 -3.75 -4.23 14.47
N ALA A 62 -4.87 -3.76 15.04
CA ALA A 62 -6.20 -3.95 14.48
C ALA A 62 -6.37 -3.25 13.13
N VAL A 63 -5.87 -2.00 13.00
CA VAL A 63 -5.92 -1.26 11.73
C VAL A 63 -5.07 -1.93 10.66
N ILE A 64 -3.83 -2.35 10.96
CA ILE A 64 -2.98 -3.06 9.98
C ILE A 64 -3.66 -4.35 9.50
N GLN A 65 -4.27 -5.12 10.40
CA GLN A 65 -5.04 -6.32 10.02
C GLN A 65 -6.26 -5.98 9.15
N TRP A 66 -6.98 -4.89 9.47
CA TRP A 66 -8.15 -4.46 8.72
C TRP A 66 -7.82 -4.00 7.31
N ILE A 67 -6.79 -3.17 7.11
CA ILE A 67 -6.39 -2.71 5.78
C ILE A 67 -5.73 -3.80 4.92
N SER A 68 -5.26 -4.90 5.54
CA SER A 68 -4.89 -6.13 4.82
C SER A 68 -6.06 -7.08 4.54
N SER A 69 -7.24 -6.85 5.10
CA SER A 69 -8.43 -7.70 4.93
C SER A 69 -9.33 -7.28 3.76
N TYR A 70 -9.10 -6.10 3.19
CA TYR A 70 -9.85 -5.56 2.06
C TYR A 70 -8.91 -4.84 1.10
N ASN A 71 -9.19 -4.90 -0.20
CA ASN A 71 -8.45 -4.15 -1.21
C ASN A 71 -8.89 -2.67 -1.23
N PHE A 72 -8.54 -1.91 -0.18
CA PHE A 72 -8.83 -0.48 -0.11
C PHE A 72 -8.08 0.29 -1.21
N VAL A 73 -8.78 1.21 -1.87
CA VAL A 73 -8.28 1.98 -3.02
C VAL A 73 -7.97 3.43 -2.64
N LEU A 74 -8.86 4.05 -1.86
CA LEU A 74 -8.76 5.43 -1.41
C LEU A 74 -9.18 5.50 0.06
N SER A 75 -8.47 6.30 0.86
CA SER A 75 -8.76 6.53 2.28
C SER A 75 -8.51 8.00 2.65
N ALA A 76 -9.11 8.45 3.73
CA ALA A 76 -8.68 9.65 4.43
C ALA A 76 -8.77 9.43 5.94
N ASN A 77 -7.70 9.79 6.66
CA ASN A 77 -7.73 9.84 8.12
C ASN A 77 -8.02 11.29 8.58
N LEU A 78 -8.82 11.44 9.64
CA LEU A 78 -9.35 12.73 10.07
C LEU A 78 -8.66 13.22 11.35
N HIS A 79 -8.29 14.49 11.35
CA HIS A 79 -7.37 15.08 12.30
C HIS A 79 -7.82 16.51 12.70
N GLY A 80 -7.19 17.07 13.73
CA GLY A 80 -7.43 18.43 14.20
C GLY A 80 -6.19 19.06 14.84
N GLY A 81 -6.13 20.39 14.74
CA GLY A 81 -4.97 21.22 15.09
C GLY A 81 -4.63 22.23 14.00
N ALA A 82 -4.98 21.95 12.74
CA ALA A 82 -4.88 22.86 11.60
C ALA A 82 -6.15 22.80 10.71
N VAL A 83 -6.14 23.49 9.57
CA VAL A 83 -7.14 23.32 8.49
C VAL A 83 -6.41 23.19 7.15
N VAL A 84 -6.12 21.95 6.73
CA VAL A 84 -5.32 21.63 5.53
C VAL A 84 -5.53 20.17 5.11
N ALA A 85 -5.54 19.89 3.81
CA ALA A 85 -5.44 18.53 3.28
C ALA A 85 -3.96 18.16 3.08
N ASN A 86 -3.45 17.33 3.98
CA ASN A 86 -2.09 16.82 4.02
C ASN A 86 -1.97 15.55 3.18
N TYR A 87 -0.94 15.43 2.35
CA TYR A 87 -0.74 14.27 1.47
C TYR A 87 0.71 13.74 1.49
N PRO A 88 0.91 12.45 1.12
CA PRO A 88 2.23 11.81 1.14
C PRO A 88 3.35 12.51 0.36
N TYR A 89 4.63 12.28 0.70
CA TYR A 89 5.07 11.60 1.92
C TYR A 89 5.10 12.55 3.13
N ASP A 90 4.72 12.01 4.28
CA ASP A 90 4.89 12.62 5.60
C ASP A 90 6.37 12.63 6.03
N LYS A 91 7.13 11.58 5.70
CA LYS A 91 8.54 11.47 6.11
C LYS A 91 9.48 12.13 5.10
N SER A 92 10.23 13.15 5.53
CA SER A 92 11.28 13.73 4.69
C SER A 92 12.44 12.76 4.45
N GLN A 93 12.97 12.77 3.22
CA GLN A 93 14.15 11.99 2.84
C GLN A 93 15.46 12.53 3.45
N ASP A 94 15.53 13.84 3.75
CA ASP A 94 16.75 14.46 4.32
C ASP A 94 16.79 14.36 5.86
N GLN A 95 17.68 13.51 6.36
CA GLN A 95 17.91 13.29 7.79
C GLN A 95 18.60 14.46 8.52
N ARG A 96 19.08 15.48 7.80
CA ARG A 96 19.76 16.64 8.37
C ARG A 96 18.80 17.61 9.05
N PHE A 97 17.53 17.62 8.64
CA PHE A 97 16.51 18.52 9.20
C PHE A 97 15.78 17.92 10.41
N ARG A 98 16.48 17.80 11.54
CA ARG A 98 15.85 17.56 12.87
C ARG A 98 15.15 18.80 13.46
N SER A 99 14.68 19.70 12.59
CA SER A 99 14.11 21.00 12.95
C SER A 99 12.59 20.92 12.95
N HIS A 100 11.94 21.53 13.95
CA HIS A 100 10.48 21.69 14.03
C HIS A 100 9.98 22.82 13.10
N ARG A 101 10.47 22.87 11.86
CA ARG A 101 10.13 23.88 10.84
C ARG A 101 9.91 23.17 9.51
N ARG A 102 9.17 23.82 8.59
CA ARG A 102 8.95 23.34 7.21
C ARG A 102 10.21 22.69 6.62
N THR A 103 10.11 21.42 6.27
CA THR A 103 11.25 20.64 5.74
C THR A 103 11.18 20.56 4.21
N VAL A 104 11.95 19.65 3.61
CA VAL A 104 12.01 19.52 2.16
C VAL A 104 10.78 18.77 1.65
N ASN A 105 10.11 19.33 0.64
CA ASN A 105 9.02 18.66 -0.07
C ASN A 105 9.47 17.28 -0.57
N THR A 106 8.77 16.23 -0.14
CA THR A 106 9.14 14.83 -0.41
C THR A 106 7.98 14.15 -1.15
N PRO A 107 7.89 14.32 -2.49
CA PRO A 107 6.75 13.86 -3.29
C PRO A 107 6.76 12.34 -3.48
N THR A 108 5.58 11.77 -3.77
CA THR A 108 5.45 10.39 -4.22
C THR A 108 5.54 10.27 -5.74
N PRO A 109 5.70 9.06 -6.31
CA PRO A 109 5.50 8.81 -7.73
C PRO A 109 4.14 9.29 -8.28
N ASP A 110 3.11 9.30 -7.43
CA ASP A 110 1.75 9.75 -7.72
C ASP A 110 1.44 11.17 -7.19
N ASP A 111 2.44 12.02 -6.93
CA ASP A 111 2.29 13.34 -6.32
C ASP A 111 1.23 14.23 -7.00
N LYS A 112 1.13 14.21 -8.34
CA LYS A 112 0.10 14.95 -9.07
C LYS A 112 -1.32 14.46 -8.77
N LEU A 113 -1.49 13.16 -8.59
CA LEU A 113 -2.77 12.54 -8.21
C LEU A 113 -3.10 12.93 -6.76
N PHE A 114 -2.14 12.81 -5.84
CA PHE A 114 -2.34 13.23 -4.44
C PHE A 114 -2.67 14.71 -4.30
N GLN A 115 -2.01 15.59 -5.05
CA GLN A 115 -2.38 17.01 -5.12
C GLN A 115 -3.82 17.20 -5.61
N LYS A 116 -4.29 16.41 -6.58
CA LYS A 116 -5.68 16.47 -7.07
C LYS A 116 -6.67 15.98 -6.00
N LEU A 117 -6.39 14.85 -5.36
CA LEU A 117 -7.19 14.29 -4.26
C LEU A 117 -7.34 15.29 -3.10
N ALA A 118 -6.22 15.87 -2.65
CA ALA A 118 -6.20 16.87 -1.59
C ALA A 118 -6.95 18.16 -1.99
N LYS A 119 -6.82 18.60 -3.26
CA LYS A 119 -7.57 19.76 -3.79
C LYS A 119 -9.07 19.49 -3.87
N THR A 120 -9.51 18.29 -4.28
CA THR A 120 -10.94 17.95 -4.31
C THR A 120 -11.58 18.19 -2.94
N TYR A 121 -10.97 17.70 -1.86
CA TYR A 121 -11.45 17.98 -0.51
C TYR A 121 -11.37 19.47 -0.15
N SER A 122 -10.20 20.10 -0.36
CA SER A 122 -9.93 21.48 0.08
C SER A 122 -10.85 22.53 -0.57
N TYR A 123 -11.13 22.40 -1.87
CA TYR A 123 -12.02 23.32 -2.61
C TYR A 123 -13.50 23.05 -2.36
N ALA A 124 -13.90 21.81 -2.10
CA ALA A 124 -15.26 21.49 -1.67
C ALA A 124 -15.53 21.87 -0.20
N HIS A 125 -14.49 21.96 0.64
CA HIS A 125 -14.60 22.38 2.03
C HIS A 125 -14.87 23.88 2.16
N GLY A 126 -15.77 24.27 3.07
CA GLY A 126 -16.28 25.64 3.20
C GLY A 126 -15.24 26.76 3.42
N TRP A 127 -14.03 26.44 3.87
CA TRP A 127 -12.93 27.42 4.04
C TRP A 127 -11.49 26.88 3.93
N MET A 128 -11.26 25.62 3.55
CA MET A 128 -9.89 25.05 3.55
C MET A 128 -9.03 25.66 2.42
N HIS A 129 -9.57 25.70 1.20
CA HIS A 129 -8.97 26.33 0.02
C HIS A 129 -8.52 27.79 0.18
N ARG A 130 -9.03 28.51 1.19
CA ARG A 130 -8.60 29.88 1.51
C ARG A 130 -7.14 29.94 1.96
N GLY A 131 -6.60 28.81 2.41
CA GLY A 131 -5.21 28.61 2.78
C GLY A 131 -4.76 29.26 4.09
N TRP A 132 -5.34 30.41 4.47
CA TRP A 132 -5.03 31.12 5.70
C TRP A 132 -5.97 30.70 6.84
N ASN A 133 -5.54 29.75 7.67
CA ASN A 133 -6.30 29.21 8.79
C ASN A 133 -5.38 28.96 9.99
N CYS A 134 -5.87 29.12 11.22
CA CYS A 134 -5.13 28.83 12.47
C CYS A 134 -3.82 29.63 12.69
N GLY A 135 -3.49 30.60 11.84
CA GLY A 135 -2.19 31.29 11.80
C GLY A 135 -1.20 30.70 10.79
N ASP A 136 -1.54 29.57 10.17
CA ASP A 136 -0.79 28.95 9.07
C ASP A 136 -1.25 29.44 7.70
N TYR A 137 -0.39 29.27 6.70
CA TYR A 137 -0.71 29.46 5.29
C TYR A 137 -0.31 28.27 4.43
N PHE A 138 -1.32 27.66 3.80
CA PHE A 138 -1.19 26.56 2.85
C PHE A 138 -1.82 26.97 1.51
N ALA A 139 -1.02 27.08 0.45
CA ALA A 139 -1.55 27.40 -0.88
C ALA A 139 -2.58 26.33 -1.30
N ASP A 140 -3.70 26.77 -1.86
CA ASP A 140 -4.85 25.93 -2.22
C ASP A 140 -5.42 25.07 -1.07
N GLY A 141 -5.06 25.36 0.19
CA GLY A 141 -5.45 24.58 1.37
C GLY A 141 -4.87 23.16 1.43
N ILE A 142 -3.77 22.88 0.72
CA ILE A 142 -3.11 21.57 0.69
C ILE A 142 -1.65 21.63 1.16
N THR A 143 -1.09 20.50 1.58
CA THR A 143 0.36 20.41 1.85
C THR A 143 0.92 19.00 1.71
N ASN A 144 2.14 18.86 1.19
CA ASN A 144 2.93 17.63 1.34
C ASN A 144 3.39 17.54 2.80
N GLY A 145 3.17 16.39 3.46
CA GLY A 145 3.41 16.26 4.89
C GLY A 145 4.83 16.61 5.32
N ALA A 146 5.84 16.06 4.65
CA ALA A 146 7.23 16.41 4.90
C ALA A 146 7.52 17.91 4.75
N SER A 147 6.94 18.56 3.72
CA SER A 147 7.05 20.01 3.50
C SER A 147 6.50 20.83 4.67
N TRP A 148 5.42 20.37 5.32
CA TRP A 148 4.88 21.01 6.53
C TRP A 148 5.74 20.71 7.76
N TYR A 149 5.90 19.43 8.12
CA TYR A 149 6.86 18.93 9.10
C TYR A 149 7.10 17.42 8.92
N SER A 150 8.36 16.98 8.99
CA SER A 150 8.69 15.56 8.81
C SER A 150 8.09 14.69 9.92
N LEU A 151 7.34 13.67 9.53
CA LEU A 151 6.65 12.71 10.39
C LEU A 151 7.00 11.29 9.94
N SER A 152 7.38 10.42 10.87
CA SER A 152 7.65 9.00 10.58
C SER A 152 6.73 8.08 11.40
N LYS A 153 6.57 6.83 10.95
CA LYS A 153 5.68 5.83 11.57
C LYS A 153 4.20 6.25 11.58
N GLY A 154 3.79 7.05 10.59
CA GLY A 154 2.40 7.48 10.40
C GLY A 154 1.56 6.48 9.58
N MET A 155 0.24 6.58 9.70
CA MET A 155 -0.71 5.68 9.02
C MET A 155 -0.84 5.98 7.52
N GLN A 156 -0.76 7.26 7.14
CA GLN A 156 -0.95 7.74 5.78
C GLN A 156 0.08 7.12 4.81
N ASP A 157 1.37 7.31 5.09
CA ASP A 157 2.45 6.75 4.28
C ASP A 157 2.48 5.21 4.36
N PHE A 158 2.03 4.63 5.48
CA PHE A 158 1.94 3.17 5.63
C PHE A 158 0.94 2.55 4.66
N ASN A 159 -0.26 3.13 4.51
CA ASN A 159 -1.27 2.67 3.54
C ASN A 159 -0.68 2.57 2.13
N TYR A 160 -0.05 3.65 1.65
CA TYR A 160 0.50 3.75 0.30
C TYR A 160 1.69 2.80 0.07
N LEU A 161 2.55 2.61 1.08
CA LEU A 161 3.74 1.76 0.94
C LEU A 161 3.46 0.26 1.18
N TYR A 162 2.41 -0.09 1.93
CA TYR A 162 2.08 -1.47 2.30
C TYR A 162 0.94 -2.10 1.49
N THR A 163 0.02 -1.30 0.96
CA THR A 163 -1.22 -1.78 0.32
C THR A 163 -1.43 -1.13 -1.05
N ASN A 164 -2.64 -1.25 -1.62
CA ASN A 164 -3.06 -0.47 -2.79
C ASN A 164 -3.69 0.89 -2.42
N CYS A 165 -3.82 1.20 -1.12
CA CYS A 165 -4.65 2.30 -0.65
C CYS A 165 -3.93 3.65 -0.70
N PHE A 166 -4.52 4.61 -1.41
CA PHE A 166 -4.09 6.01 -1.44
C PHE A 166 -4.74 6.75 -0.28
N GLU A 167 -3.99 7.04 0.79
CA GLU A 167 -4.50 7.78 1.95
C GLU A 167 -4.00 9.23 1.99
N ILE A 168 -4.88 10.15 2.38
CA ILE A 168 -4.52 11.53 2.79
C ILE A 168 -4.93 11.80 4.24
N THR A 169 -4.30 12.77 4.87
CA THR A 169 -4.63 13.23 6.23
C THR A 169 -5.39 14.56 6.15
N LEU A 170 -6.56 14.64 6.76
CA LEU A 170 -7.42 15.82 6.70
C LEU A 170 -7.45 16.51 8.07
N GLU A 171 -6.74 17.62 8.21
CA GLU A 171 -6.81 18.50 9.38
C GLU A 171 -8.05 19.40 9.20
N LEU A 172 -9.07 19.26 10.06
CA LEU A 172 -10.39 19.84 9.83
C LEU A 172 -10.65 21.15 10.60
N SER A 173 -9.99 21.35 11.73
CA SER A 173 -10.28 22.45 12.66
C SER A 173 -9.07 22.87 13.50
N CYS A 174 -8.94 24.18 13.74
CA CYS A 174 -7.90 24.73 14.62
C CYS A 174 -8.10 24.30 16.08
N ASN A 175 -9.35 24.28 16.55
CA ASN A 175 -9.68 23.72 17.85
C ASN A 175 -9.87 22.21 17.72
N LYS A 176 -8.98 21.45 18.36
CA LYS A 176 -9.01 19.97 18.39
C LYS A 176 -10.25 19.38 19.07
N PHE A 177 -10.84 20.12 20.00
CA PHE A 177 -12.03 19.71 20.73
C PHE A 177 -13.00 20.90 20.71
N PRO A 178 -13.69 21.14 19.58
CA PRO A 178 -14.66 22.21 19.47
C PRO A 178 -15.81 22.01 20.47
N PRO A 179 -16.43 23.10 20.95
CA PRO A 179 -17.64 22.99 21.77
C PRO A 179 -18.81 22.48 20.92
N GLU A 180 -19.87 22.00 21.58
CA GLU A 180 -20.99 21.30 20.92
C GLU A 180 -21.72 22.21 19.90
N GLU A 181 -21.84 23.50 20.19
CA GLU A 181 -22.47 24.50 19.32
C GLU A 181 -21.75 24.74 17.99
N ASP A 182 -20.46 24.39 17.87
CA ASP A 182 -19.70 24.51 16.62
C ASP A 182 -19.91 23.28 15.69
N LEU A 183 -20.43 22.15 16.20
CA LEU A 183 -20.45 20.88 15.48
C LEU A 183 -21.33 20.90 14.22
N GLU A 184 -22.50 21.55 14.26
CA GLU A 184 -23.36 21.70 13.07
C GLU A 184 -22.64 22.48 11.96
N ARG A 185 -21.93 23.55 12.34
CA ARG A 185 -21.15 24.37 11.41
C ARG A 185 -19.98 23.58 10.81
N GLN A 186 -19.29 22.76 11.61
CA GLN A 186 -18.23 21.87 11.10
C GLN A 186 -18.80 20.84 10.14
N TRP A 187 -19.92 20.19 10.47
CA TRP A 187 -20.59 19.23 9.59
C TRP A 187 -20.95 19.87 8.24
N MET A 188 -21.62 21.01 8.26
CA MET A 188 -22.08 21.68 7.03
C MET A 188 -20.91 22.18 6.15
N ALA A 189 -19.74 22.45 6.74
CA ALA A 189 -18.53 22.81 5.99
C ALA A 189 -17.79 21.61 5.36
N ASN A 190 -17.91 20.42 5.97
CA ASN A 190 -17.21 19.20 5.57
C ASN A 190 -18.07 18.24 4.74
N ARG A 191 -19.40 18.31 4.84
CA ARG A 191 -20.34 17.38 4.19
C ARG A 191 -20.07 17.20 2.68
N GLU A 192 -19.96 18.30 1.94
CA GLU A 192 -19.71 18.25 0.50
C GLU A 192 -18.31 17.69 0.19
N ALA A 193 -17.29 18.12 0.94
CA ALA A 193 -15.91 17.67 0.77
C ALA A 193 -15.75 16.15 1.03
N LEU A 194 -16.46 15.61 2.03
CA LEU A 194 -16.48 14.18 2.31
C LEU A 194 -17.11 13.38 1.16
N VAL A 195 -18.21 13.87 0.58
CA VAL A 195 -18.86 13.20 -0.58
C VAL A 195 -17.98 13.28 -1.82
N ALA A 196 -17.52 14.49 -2.18
CA ALA A 196 -16.65 14.71 -3.34
C ALA A 196 -15.36 13.89 -3.27
N PHE A 197 -14.78 13.71 -2.07
CA PHE A 197 -13.61 12.86 -1.89
C PHE A 197 -13.92 11.36 -1.99
N ILE A 198 -15.09 10.89 -1.56
CA ILE A 198 -15.51 9.49 -1.80
C ILE A 198 -15.66 9.24 -3.30
N GLU A 199 -16.19 10.20 -4.06
CA GLU A 199 -16.37 10.09 -5.52
C GLU A 199 -15.03 9.98 -6.29
N GLU A 200 -13.91 10.48 -5.74
CA GLU A 200 -12.57 10.33 -6.32
C GLU A 200 -12.11 8.87 -6.49
N VAL A 201 -12.70 7.92 -5.74
CA VAL A 201 -12.42 6.48 -5.90
C VAL A 201 -12.93 5.93 -7.25
N HIS A 202 -13.69 6.74 -8.01
CA HIS A 202 -14.26 6.41 -9.31
C HIS A 202 -13.59 7.16 -10.47
N GLN A 203 -12.27 7.34 -10.42
CA GLN A 203 -11.44 7.78 -11.57
C GLN A 203 -10.34 6.77 -11.95
N GLY A 204 -9.61 7.04 -13.03
CA GLY A 204 -8.48 6.22 -13.47
C GLY A 204 -8.87 5.02 -14.33
N ILE A 205 -8.33 3.85 -14.02
CA ILE A 205 -8.67 2.57 -14.68
C ILE A 205 -9.03 1.50 -13.67
N LYS A 206 -9.87 0.54 -14.08
CA LYS A 206 -10.18 -0.66 -13.30
C LYS A 206 -10.49 -1.84 -14.21
N GLY A 207 -10.44 -3.05 -13.69
CA GLY A 207 -10.88 -4.23 -14.42
C GLY A 207 -10.46 -5.52 -13.76
N MET A 208 -10.26 -6.56 -14.59
CA MET A 208 -9.89 -7.90 -14.15
C MET A 208 -8.56 -8.31 -14.78
N VAL A 209 -7.71 -8.98 -14.02
CA VAL A 209 -6.60 -9.80 -14.53
C VAL A 209 -7.03 -11.26 -14.43
N SER A 210 -7.03 -11.98 -15.55
CA SER A 210 -7.49 -13.37 -15.64
C SER A 210 -6.57 -14.26 -16.48
N ASP A 211 -6.73 -15.57 -16.36
CA ASP A 211 -6.06 -16.56 -17.21
C ASP A 211 -6.82 -16.81 -18.54
N GLU A 212 -6.24 -17.65 -19.41
CA GLU A 212 -6.87 -18.07 -20.68
C GLU A 212 -8.20 -18.84 -20.51
N ASN A 213 -8.57 -19.23 -19.29
CA ASN A 213 -9.85 -19.87 -18.95
C ASN A 213 -10.86 -18.90 -18.30
N ASN A 214 -10.48 -17.63 -18.13
CA ASN A 214 -11.21 -16.57 -17.42
C ASN A 214 -11.28 -16.72 -15.88
N ASN A 215 -10.38 -17.50 -15.27
CA ASN A 215 -10.19 -17.49 -13.82
C ASN A 215 -9.46 -16.20 -13.43
N GLY A 216 -9.90 -15.53 -12.36
CA GLY A 216 -9.19 -14.37 -11.80
C GLY A 216 -7.80 -14.74 -11.26
N ILE A 217 -6.80 -13.90 -11.53
CA ILE A 217 -5.44 -14.07 -11.02
C ILE A 217 -5.23 -13.09 -9.87
N ALA A 218 -5.27 -13.58 -8.63
CA ALA A 218 -4.99 -12.79 -7.44
C ALA A 218 -3.51 -12.38 -7.37
N GLY A 219 -3.23 -11.19 -6.83
CA GLY A 219 -1.87 -10.71 -6.61
C GLY A 219 -1.07 -10.42 -7.90
N ALA A 220 -1.71 -10.41 -9.07
CA ALA A 220 -1.08 -9.93 -10.30
C ALA A 220 -0.75 -8.43 -10.16
N VAL A 221 0.44 -8.04 -10.57
CA VAL A 221 0.96 -6.67 -10.50
C VAL A 221 0.57 -5.89 -11.75
N ILE A 222 -0.03 -4.71 -11.56
CA ILE A 222 -0.39 -3.77 -12.61
C ILE A 222 0.52 -2.54 -12.49
N SER A 223 1.43 -2.38 -13.46
CA SER A 223 2.39 -1.28 -13.54
C SER A 223 2.01 -0.27 -14.61
N VAL A 224 2.32 1.01 -14.36
CA VAL A 224 2.01 2.13 -15.26
C VAL A 224 3.32 2.79 -15.70
N GLN A 225 3.59 2.83 -17.01
CA GLN A 225 4.83 3.38 -17.53
C GLN A 225 5.00 4.85 -17.12
N GLY A 226 6.11 5.14 -16.42
CA GLY A 226 6.43 6.48 -15.92
C GLY A 226 5.94 6.79 -14.51
N ILE A 227 5.26 5.87 -13.83
CA ILE A 227 4.89 5.98 -12.42
C ILE A 227 5.55 4.82 -11.66
N SER A 228 6.54 5.12 -10.82
CA SER A 228 7.31 4.12 -10.07
C SER A 228 6.60 3.69 -8.77
N HIS A 229 5.34 3.27 -8.89
CA HIS A 229 4.56 2.70 -7.80
C HIS A 229 3.45 1.83 -8.43
N ASP A 230 3.56 0.52 -8.30
CA ASP A 230 2.64 -0.44 -8.89
C ASP A 230 1.52 -0.83 -7.91
N ILE A 231 0.47 -1.49 -8.40
CA ILE A 231 -0.61 -2.04 -7.56
C ILE A 231 -0.81 -3.53 -7.81
N THR A 232 -1.56 -4.18 -6.95
CA THR A 232 -1.96 -5.59 -7.08
C THR A 232 -3.46 -5.75 -7.36
N SER A 233 -3.81 -6.86 -7.97
CA SER A 233 -5.20 -7.34 -8.03
C SER A 233 -5.59 -8.07 -6.75
N GLY A 234 -6.85 -7.94 -6.35
CA GLY A 234 -7.44 -8.63 -5.19
C GLY A 234 -7.69 -10.12 -5.44
N ASP A 235 -8.28 -10.81 -4.47
CA ASP A 235 -8.47 -12.27 -4.46
C ASP A 235 -9.25 -12.82 -5.67
N MET A 236 -10.10 -12.01 -6.31
CA MET A 236 -10.87 -12.38 -7.50
C MET A 236 -10.22 -11.93 -8.81
N GLY A 237 -9.02 -11.35 -8.77
CA GLY A 237 -8.31 -10.77 -9.90
C GLY A 237 -8.77 -9.36 -10.29
N ASP A 238 -9.69 -8.75 -9.54
CA ASP A 238 -10.13 -7.37 -9.75
C ASP A 238 -9.08 -6.36 -9.27
N TYR A 239 -8.95 -5.23 -9.98
CA TYR A 239 -7.98 -4.19 -9.64
C TYR A 239 -8.51 -2.78 -9.94
N PHE A 240 -7.95 -1.79 -9.22
CA PHE A 240 -8.33 -0.39 -9.31
C PHE A 240 -7.07 0.48 -9.27
N ARG A 241 -6.78 1.21 -10.35
CA ARG A 241 -5.66 2.17 -10.40
C ARG A 241 -6.19 3.58 -10.62
N LEU A 242 -6.14 4.38 -9.56
CA LEU A 242 -6.38 5.82 -9.66
C LEU A 242 -5.32 6.45 -10.57
N LEU A 243 -5.77 7.25 -11.54
CA LEU A 243 -4.94 8.01 -12.47
C LEU A 243 -5.68 9.30 -12.83
N LEU A 244 -4.90 10.34 -13.15
CA LEU A 244 -5.43 11.55 -13.77
C LEU A 244 -5.80 11.31 -15.25
N PRO A 245 -6.57 12.21 -15.88
CA PRO A 245 -6.85 12.12 -17.31
C PRO A 245 -5.57 12.16 -18.15
N GLY A 246 -5.44 11.23 -19.09
CA GLY A 246 -4.23 11.04 -19.89
C GLY A 246 -4.20 9.70 -20.62
N THR A 247 -3.18 9.49 -21.45
CA THR A 247 -2.95 8.20 -22.13
C THR A 247 -1.75 7.50 -21.49
N TYR A 248 -1.93 6.23 -21.13
CA TYR A 248 -0.99 5.44 -20.36
C TYR A 248 -0.69 4.11 -21.04
N THR A 249 0.56 3.68 -20.95
CA THR A 249 0.97 2.29 -21.23
C THR A 249 0.95 1.54 -19.91
N VAL A 250 0.14 0.49 -19.82
CA VAL A 250 -0.14 -0.27 -18.60
C VAL A 250 0.21 -1.73 -18.84
N THR A 251 0.92 -2.35 -17.90
CA THR A 251 1.32 -3.77 -18.00
C THR A 251 0.80 -4.54 -16.80
N ALA A 252 0.06 -5.62 -17.05
CA ALA A 252 -0.24 -6.62 -16.03
C ALA A 252 0.75 -7.79 -16.11
N SER A 253 1.19 -8.28 -14.96
CA SER A 253 2.12 -9.40 -14.84
C SER A 253 1.83 -10.25 -13.60
N ALA A 254 2.12 -11.54 -13.65
CA ALA A 254 1.94 -12.46 -12.53
C ALA A 254 2.99 -13.59 -12.62
N GLU A 255 3.37 -14.16 -11.48
CA GLU A 255 4.30 -15.29 -11.45
C GLU A 255 3.73 -16.48 -12.22
N GLY A 256 4.54 -17.10 -13.09
CA GLY A 256 4.10 -18.21 -13.93
C GLY A 256 3.34 -17.79 -15.21
N TYR A 257 3.11 -16.50 -15.43
CA TYR A 257 2.45 -15.96 -16.63
C TYR A 257 3.37 -15.09 -17.50
N GLN A 258 2.99 -14.89 -18.76
CA GLN A 258 3.56 -13.91 -19.66
C GLN A 258 2.88 -12.54 -19.43
N PRO A 259 3.63 -11.45 -19.19
CA PRO A 259 3.05 -10.13 -19.03
C PRO A 259 2.28 -9.66 -20.28
N GLN A 260 1.22 -8.89 -20.07
CA GLN A 260 0.45 -8.24 -21.14
C GLN A 260 0.49 -6.73 -20.96
N THR A 261 0.93 -6.02 -21.99
CA THR A 261 0.94 -4.56 -22.05
C THR A 261 -0.17 -4.04 -22.96
N VAL A 262 -0.88 -3.00 -22.53
CA VAL A 262 -1.92 -2.31 -23.31
C VAL A 262 -1.73 -0.79 -23.20
N THR A 263 -2.15 -0.05 -24.23
CA THR A 263 -2.29 1.41 -24.16
C THR A 263 -3.75 1.75 -23.92
N THR A 264 -4.02 2.62 -22.94
CA THR A 264 -5.38 3.04 -22.57
C THR A 264 -5.44 4.55 -22.32
N THR A 265 -6.61 5.14 -22.49
CA THR A 265 -6.86 6.55 -22.22
C THR A 265 -7.86 6.68 -21.06
N VAL A 266 -7.48 7.47 -20.07
CA VAL A 266 -8.30 7.86 -18.91
C VAL A 266 -8.97 9.19 -19.22
N GLY A 267 -10.30 9.23 -19.12
CA GLY A 267 -11.09 10.46 -19.24
C GLY A 267 -11.24 11.20 -17.90
N PRO A 268 -11.87 12.40 -17.90
CA PRO A 268 -12.17 13.17 -16.69
C PRO A 268 -13.41 12.69 -15.92
N ALA A 269 -13.97 11.53 -16.28
CA ALA A 269 -15.22 10.98 -15.75
C ALA A 269 -14.97 9.59 -15.14
N ALA A 270 -15.93 8.67 -15.27
CA ALA A 270 -15.83 7.31 -14.76
C ALA A 270 -14.57 6.54 -15.25
N PRO A 271 -14.09 5.53 -14.50
CA PRO A 271 -12.85 4.84 -14.83
C PRO A 271 -12.95 4.06 -16.13
N SER A 272 -11.88 4.06 -16.94
CA SER A 272 -11.81 3.23 -18.13
C SER A 272 -11.69 1.75 -17.73
N LEU A 273 -12.57 0.90 -18.28
CA LEU A 273 -12.50 -0.55 -18.08
C LEU A 273 -11.37 -1.14 -18.91
N VAL A 274 -10.42 -1.78 -18.24
CA VAL A 274 -9.24 -2.39 -18.86
C VAL A 274 -9.06 -3.79 -18.29
N HIS A 275 -9.20 -4.81 -19.13
CA HIS A 275 -9.05 -6.21 -18.74
C HIS A 275 -7.75 -6.78 -19.32
N PHE A 276 -7.10 -7.65 -18.55
CA PHE A 276 -5.91 -8.37 -18.95
C PHE A 276 -6.18 -9.88 -18.92
N GLN A 277 -5.78 -10.58 -19.98
CA GLN A 277 -5.83 -12.03 -20.06
C GLN A 277 -4.41 -12.57 -20.24
N LEU A 278 -3.82 -13.02 -19.14
CA LEU A 278 -2.43 -13.47 -19.10
C LEU A 278 -2.32 -14.93 -19.52
N LYS A 279 -1.28 -15.23 -20.31
CA LYS A 279 -1.00 -16.58 -20.81
C LYS A 279 0.00 -17.29 -19.91
N GLN A 280 -0.23 -18.56 -19.59
CA GLN A 280 0.73 -19.30 -18.77
C GLN A 280 2.07 -19.45 -19.50
N ASN A 281 3.17 -19.42 -18.74
CA ASN A 281 4.48 -19.74 -19.24
C ASN A 281 4.53 -21.23 -19.60
N VAL A 282 4.88 -21.55 -20.84
CA VAL A 282 4.97 -22.94 -21.30
C VAL A 282 6.15 -23.63 -20.60
N VAL A 283 5.86 -24.36 -19.52
CA VAL A 283 6.83 -25.20 -18.83
C VAL A 283 7.24 -26.33 -19.78
N ARG A 284 8.33 -26.12 -20.52
CA ARG A 284 9.00 -27.17 -21.27
C ARG A 284 9.57 -28.18 -20.27
N LYS A 285 8.83 -29.26 -20.01
CA LYS A 285 9.41 -30.44 -19.36
C LYS A 285 10.71 -30.79 -20.08
N PRO A 286 11.84 -30.98 -19.36
CA PRO A 286 13.04 -31.51 -19.98
C PRO A 286 12.69 -32.82 -20.70
N PRO A 287 13.19 -33.06 -21.92
CA PRO A 287 12.91 -34.32 -22.60
C PRO A 287 13.42 -35.46 -21.72
N GLU A 288 12.53 -36.39 -21.37
CA GLU A 288 12.91 -37.62 -20.68
C GLU A 288 14.03 -38.27 -21.51
N ARG A 289 15.22 -38.37 -20.92
CA ARG A 289 16.30 -39.18 -21.49
C ARG A 289 15.80 -40.62 -21.50
N LYS A 290 15.26 -41.05 -22.65
CA LYS A 290 15.04 -42.48 -22.94
C LYS A 290 16.36 -43.19 -22.63
N ALA A 291 16.36 -43.99 -21.58
CA ALA A 291 17.52 -44.77 -21.21
C ALA A 291 17.91 -45.62 -22.43
N SER A 292 19.11 -45.41 -22.97
CA SER A 292 19.64 -46.24 -24.03
C SER A 292 19.75 -47.66 -23.50
N GLY A 293 18.90 -48.56 -23.99
CA GLY A 293 18.87 -49.94 -23.53
C GLY A 293 20.16 -50.67 -23.86
N THR A 294 21.13 -50.63 -22.96
CA THR A 294 22.38 -51.37 -23.07
C THR A 294 22.08 -52.87 -22.98
N ARG A 295 22.06 -53.56 -24.13
CA ARG A 295 21.97 -55.02 -24.18
C ARG A 295 23.23 -55.64 -23.56
N THR A 296 23.18 -55.97 -22.28
CA THR A 296 24.22 -56.75 -21.60
C THR A 296 24.05 -58.25 -21.88
N ASN A 297 24.84 -58.77 -22.82
CA ASN A 297 24.95 -60.20 -23.08
C ASN A 297 25.70 -60.91 -21.94
N ASN A 298 24.99 -61.38 -20.92
CA ASN A 298 25.57 -62.21 -19.85
C ASN A 298 25.41 -63.71 -20.14
N LYS A 299 26.39 -64.32 -20.83
CA LYS A 299 26.65 -65.76 -20.74
C LYS A 299 27.52 -66.04 -19.51
N ALA A 300 26.90 -66.36 -18.38
CA ALA A 300 27.62 -66.82 -17.19
C ALA A 300 27.82 -68.34 -17.22
N LEU A 301 29.07 -68.81 -17.08
CA LEU A 301 29.39 -70.23 -16.97
C LEU A 301 28.91 -70.80 -15.62
N GLN A 302 28.34 -72.01 -15.64
CA GLN A 302 28.15 -72.81 -14.44
C GLN A 302 29.50 -73.33 -13.91
N LYS A 303 29.77 -73.16 -12.61
CA LYS A 303 30.73 -74.00 -11.87
C LYS A 303 30.04 -74.59 -10.64
N LYS A 304 30.03 -75.92 -10.57
CA LYS A 304 29.56 -76.70 -9.41
C LYS A 304 30.56 -76.57 -8.26
N VAL A 305 30.06 -76.47 -7.03
CA VAL A 305 30.81 -76.79 -5.80
C VAL A 305 29.90 -77.65 -4.91
N VAL A 306 30.49 -78.68 -4.29
CA VAL A 306 29.81 -79.72 -3.49
C VAL A 306 30.02 -79.41 -2.00
N PRO A 307 29.02 -79.63 -1.11
CA PRO A 307 29.12 -79.25 0.30
C PRO A 307 29.88 -80.29 1.17
N ARG A 308 30.45 -79.84 2.28
CA ARG A 308 30.86 -80.70 3.41
C ARG A 308 30.68 -79.95 4.74
N ALA A 309 30.37 -80.68 5.82
CA ALA A 309 29.79 -80.13 7.04
C ALA A 309 30.61 -80.42 8.31
N THR A 310 30.43 -79.57 9.33
CA THR A 310 30.54 -79.80 10.79
C THR A 310 29.68 -78.73 11.48
N HIS A 311 28.71 -79.01 12.36
CA HIS A 311 28.81 -79.42 13.78
C HIS A 311 29.67 -78.48 14.65
N ARG A 312 29.28 -78.08 15.89
CA ARG A 312 28.01 -78.18 16.68
C ARG A 312 28.22 -77.28 17.93
N GLY A 313 27.19 -76.61 18.49
CA GLY A 313 27.42 -75.78 19.69
C GLY A 313 26.21 -75.05 20.29
N THR A 314 25.42 -75.76 21.10
CA THR A 314 24.67 -75.21 22.26
C THR A 314 25.64 -74.67 23.33
N GLN A 315 25.32 -73.93 24.40
CA GLN A 315 24.08 -73.43 25.04
C GLN A 315 24.48 -72.04 25.63
N ARG A 316 23.58 -71.13 26.00
CA ARG A 316 22.12 -71.23 26.08
C ARG A 316 21.43 -70.43 25.00
#